data_AF-A0A1W9MQZ2-F1
#
_entry.id   AF-A0A1W9MQZ2-F1
#
_cell.length_a   1.000
_cell.length_b   1.000
_cell.length_c   1.000
_cell.angle_alpha   90.00
_cell.angle_beta   90.00
_cell.angle_gamma   90.00
#
_symmetry.space_group_name_H-M   'P 1'
#
loop_
_entity.id
_entity.type
_entity.pdbx_description
1 polymer ?
#
loop_
_entity_poly.entity_id
_entity_poly.type
_entity_poly.pdbx_seq_one_letter_code
_entity_poly.pdbx_strand_id
1 'polypeptide(L)'
;MNDLSLDRIRKIRNFESLVKFLREELNWKLDEEDIEDLTFEYEPEELGIDPKSAVKIREIRQLRPFAAHQPWGIFYLDFEPKDLPVVVLRRVLRALVVRRRQSANPAGRPAWQLHDLLFISSYGEKNSRAITFVHFKEDEYGNLPALKVIGWDAQDTPLHIDQCIQELGRLRFDSGLSPDEWRKSWSSAFTLRHREAISTSKQLASELAMLAGRIRRRIRAVLCVESIQGPVRCLFKACQETLLHDLDEDRFADMFAQTVAYGLFSARCSRPAGLIAENLTDMIPESNLFLRELLSTFFSVGGKKGKIDFDEFGINDVVEMLRDANMDAVLRDFGDRNPHEDPVIHFYEGFLKQYDADQKIRRGAFYTPRPVVSFIVRSVHEILRKDFGLKYGLADTTTWGEMLIQHKDMKIPERISKDMPFVQILDPAVGTGTFLVEVIDLIYMTMAEKWDNEGKDVKECWNDYVP
;
A
#
# COMPACT_ATOMS: atom_id res chain seq x y z
N MET A 1 -0.47 -39.76 -3.25
CA MET A 1 -0.50 -38.45 -3.94
C MET A 1 0.79 -37.76 -3.53
N ASN A 2 1.70 -37.50 -4.47
CA ASN A 2 2.92 -36.76 -4.14
C ASN A 2 2.53 -35.32 -3.79
N ASP A 3 2.80 -34.93 -2.55
CA ASP A 3 2.83 -33.53 -2.17
C ASP A 3 3.94 -32.86 -3.00
N LEU A 4 3.56 -31.80 -3.70
CA LEU A 4 4.49 -30.87 -4.35
C LEU A 4 5.56 -30.45 -3.33
N SER A 5 6.83 -30.79 -3.59
CA SER A 5 7.91 -30.62 -2.60
C SER A 5 8.60 -29.26 -2.70
N LEU A 6 8.71 -28.56 -1.56
CA LEU A 6 9.49 -27.32 -1.37
C LEU A 6 10.90 -27.36 -2.01
N ASP A 7 11.58 -28.51 -1.92
CA ASP A 7 12.94 -28.68 -2.42
C ASP A 7 13.04 -28.72 -3.96
N ARG A 8 11.93 -29.05 -4.65
CA ARG A 8 11.90 -29.10 -6.12
C ARG A 8 11.63 -27.73 -6.71
N ILE A 9 10.72 -26.97 -6.13
CA ILE A 9 10.39 -25.60 -6.58
C ILE A 9 11.59 -24.65 -6.44
N ARG A 10 12.38 -24.78 -5.37
CA ARG A 10 13.61 -24.01 -5.16
C ARG A 10 14.74 -24.31 -6.15
N LYS A 11 14.67 -25.43 -6.88
CA LYS A 11 15.67 -25.83 -7.87
C LYS A 11 15.35 -25.31 -9.28
N ILE A 12 14.18 -24.69 -9.49
CA ILE A 12 13.80 -24.12 -10.78
C ILE A 12 14.59 -22.83 -10.99
N ARG A 13 15.48 -22.82 -11.98
CA ARG A 13 16.41 -21.70 -12.27
C ARG A 13 16.40 -21.26 -13.73
N ASN A 14 15.90 -22.12 -14.62
CA ASN A 14 15.88 -21.92 -16.07
C ASN A 14 14.70 -22.65 -16.68
N PHE A 15 14.48 -22.45 -17.99
CA PHE A 15 13.37 -23.05 -18.70
C PHE A 15 13.36 -24.58 -18.65
N GLU A 16 14.51 -25.24 -18.74
CA GLU A 16 14.60 -26.72 -18.69
C GLU A 16 14.10 -27.28 -17.34
N SER A 17 14.57 -26.70 -16.24
CA SER A 17 14.15 -27.08 -14.89
C SER A 17 12.67 -26.80 -14.64
N LEU A 18 12.12 -25.75 -15.27
CA LEU A 18 10.68 -25.44 -15.24
C LEU A 18 9.88 -26.49 -16.02
N VAL A 19 10.29 -26.83 -17.24
CA VAL A 19 9.63 -27.87 -18.07
C VAL A 19 9.58 -29.21 -17.31
N LYS A 20 10.69 -29.59 -16.67
CA LYS A 20 10.74 -30.79 -15.82
C LYS A 20 9.73 -30.74 -14.68
N PHE A 21 9.61 -29.60 -13.99
CA PHE A 21 8.62 -29.41 -12.94
C PHE A 21 7.18 -29.51 -13.47
N LEU A 22 6.86 -28.83 -14.58
CA LEU A 22 5.53 -28.87 -15.20
C LEU A 22 5.13 -30.30 -15.60
N ARG A 23 6.09 -31.08 -16.13
CA ARG A 23 5.89 -32.48 -16.51
C ARG A 23 5.70 -33.40 -15.31
N GLU A 24 6.61 -33.36 -14.34
CA GLU A 24 6.64 -34.32 -13.22
C GLU A 24 5.62 -34.00 -12.11
N GLU A 25 5.35 -32.73 -11.83
CA GLU A 25 4.56 -32.32 -10.67
C GLU A 25 3.15 -31.85 -11.03
N LEU A 26 3.02 -31.20 -12.18
CA LEU A 26 1.74 -30.73 -12.72
C LEU A 26 1.19 -31.64 -13.81
N ASN A 27 1.85 -32.76 -14.14
CA ASN A 27 1.39 -33.74 -15.13
C ASN A 27 1.13 -33.16 -16.53
N TRP A 28 1.76 -32.05 -16.92
CA TRP A 28 1.58 -31.47 -18.25
C TRP A 28 2.13 -32.42 -19.31
N LYS A 29 1.37 -32.65 -20.38
CA LYS A 29 1.70 -33.54 -21.50
C LYS A 29 2.74 -32.93 -22.45
N LEU A 30 3.92 -32.67 -21.93
CA LEU A 30 5.06 -32.16 -22.68
C LEU A 30 5.86 -33.37 -23.17
N ASP A 31 5.38 -34.04 -24.22
CA ASP A 31 5.83 -35.40 -24.60
C ASP A 31 7.17 -35.42 -25.36
N GLU A 32 7.61 -34.29 -25.94
CA GLU A 32 8.90 -34.19 -26.62
C GLU A 32 10.06 -34.13 -25.62
N GLU A 33 11.17 -34.81 -25.93
CA GLU A 33 12.38 -34.79 -25.11
C GLU A 33 13.21 -33.53 -25.33
N ASP A 34 13.20 -32.98 -26.55
CA ASP A 34 13.91 -31.75 -26.89
C ASP A 34 13.06 -30.51 -26.59
N ILE A 35 13.70 -29.50 -26.01
CA ILE A 35 13.06 -28.25 -25.59
C ILE A 35 12.72 -27.37 -26.78
N GLU A 36 13.53 -27.44 -27.85
CA GLU A 36 13.27 -26.71 -29.09
C GLU A 36 11.97 -27.21 -29.75
N ASP A 37 11.70 -28.52 -29.67
CA ASP A 37 10.48 -29.12 -30.19
C ASP A 37 9.24 -28.84 -29.33
N LEU A 38 9.41 -28.44 -28.07
CA LEU A 38 8.31 -28.08 -27.15
C LEU A 38 7.79 -26.66 -27.34
N THR A 39 8.49 -25.80 -28.10
CA THR A 39 8.17 -24.37 -28.14
C THR A 39 8.11 -23.77 -29.55
N PHE A 40 7.55 -22.56 -29.63
CA PHE A 40 7.73 -21.60 -30.72
C PHE A 40 8.43 -20.37 -30.15
N GLU A 41 9.54 -19.95 -30.75
CA GLU A 41 10.27 -18.75 -30.32
C GLU A 41 9.67 -17.49 -30.99
N TYR A 42 9.71 -16.38 -30.25
CA TYR A 42 9.22 -15.08 -30.70
C TYR A 42 10.29 -14.03 -30.51
N GLU A 43 10.51 -13.22 -31.54
CA GLU A 43 11.35 -12.03 -31.43
C GLU A 43 10.54 -10.86 -30.83
N PRO A 44 11.14 -9.99 -29.99
CA PRO A 44 10.45 -8.83 -29.42
C PRO A 44 9.78 -7.93 -30.47
N GLU A 45 10.40 -7.76 -31.64
CA GLU A 45 9.89 -6.96 -32.75
C GLU A 45 8.59 -7.54 -33.32
N GLU A 46 8.46 -8.87 -33.35
CA GLU A 46 7.25 -9.54 -33.84
C GLU A 46 6.04 -9.23 -32.98
N LEU A 47 6.27 -8.97 -31.69
CA LEU A 47 5.26 -8.58 -30.70
C LEU A 47 5.12 -7.05 -30.57
N GLY A 48 5.75 -6.28 -31.47
CA GLY A 48 5.66 -4.83 -31.49
C GLY A 48 6.30 -4.16 -30.27
N ILE A 49 7.31 -4.82 -29.68
CA ILE A 49 8.08 -4.28 -28.55
C ILE A 49 9.14 -3.34 -29.12
N ASP A 50 9.24 -2.12 -28.59
CA ASP A 50 10.22 -1.16 -29.07
C ASP A 50 11.64 -1.57 -28.64
N PRO A 51 12.69 -1.20 -29.39
CA PRO A 51 14.05 -1.63 -29.11
C PRO A 51 14.54 -1.32 -27.69
N LYS A 52 14.06 -0.25 -27.04
CA LYS A 52 14.45 0.09 -25.66
C LYS A 52 13.83 -0.85 -24.63
N SER A 53 12.64 -1.36 -24.91
CA SER A 53 11.96 -2.34 -24.07
C SER A 53 12.43 -3.77 -24.36
N ALA A 54 12.81 -4.06 -25.61
CA ALA A 54 13.31 -5.36 -26.06
C ALA A 54 14.59 -5.78 -25.31
N VAL A 55 15.48 -4.82 -24.99
CA VAL A 55 16.71 -5.08 -24.22
C VAL A 55 16.43 -5.72 -22.85
N LYS A 56 15.21 -5.59 -22.32
CA LYS A 56 14.84 -6.19 -21.02
C LYS A 56 14.45 -7.67 -21.13
N ILE A 57 14.34 -8.21 -22.34
CA ILE A 57 13.85 -9.56 -22.63
C ILE A 57 15.01 -10.40 -23.15
N ARG A 58 15.21 -11.57 -22.56
CA ARG A 58 16.20 -12.55 -23.02
C ARG A 58 15.60 -13.52 -24.03
N GLU A 59 14.42 -14.05 -23.73
CA GLU A 59 13.72 -14.98 -24.61
C GLU A 59 12.20 -14.91 -24.40
N ILE A 60 11.46 -15.15 -25.47
CA ILE A 60 10.00 -15.29 -25.48
C ILE A 60 9.68 -16.60 -26.18
N ARG A 61 9.05 -17.53 -25.47
CA ARG A 61 8.69 -18.84 -25.99
C ARG A 61 7.22 -19.12 -25.76
N GLN A 62 6.51 -19.59 -26.77
CA GLN A 62 5.19 -20.18 -26.61
C GLN A 62 5.33 -21.70 -26.50
N LEU A 63 4.73 -22.31 -25.48
CA LEU A 63 4.63 -23.76 -25.40
C LEU A 63 3.65 -24.29 -26.46
N ARG A 64 4.02 -25.38 -27.13
CA ARG A 64 3.15 -26.04 -28.10
C ARG A 64 1.88 -26.59 -27.43
N PRO A 65 0.74 -26.59 -28.14
CA PRO A 65 -0.47 -27.20 -27.63
C PRO A 65 -0.27 -28.68 -27.31
N PHE A 66 -0.70 -29.10 -26.13
CA PHE A 66 -0.61 -30.49 -25.67
C PHE A 66 -1.98 -31.14 -25.44
N ALA A 67 -3.06 -30.45 -25.82
CA ALA A 67 -4.42 -30.96 -25.81
C ALA A 67 -5.11 -30.67 -27.14
N ALA A 68 -5.99 -31.58 -27.58
CA ALA A 68 -6.79 -31.37 -28.78
C ALA A 68 -7.75 -30.19 -28.59
N HIS A 69 -7.81 -29.29 -29.58
CA HIS A 69 -8.64 -28.08 -29.55
C HIS A 69 -8.37 -27.15 -28.34
N GLN A 70 -7.12 -27.08 -27.89
CA GLN A 70 -6.68 -26.20 -26.80
C GLN A 70 -7.04 -24.72 -27.08
N PRO A 71 -7.96 -24.10 -26.31
CA PRO A 71 -8.33 -22.69 -26.51
C PRO A 71 -7.32 -21.71 -25.88
N TRP A 72 -6.41 -22.18 -25.00
CA TRP A 72 -5.45 -21.34 -24.28
C TRP A 72 -4.04 -21.34 -24.87
N GLY A 73 -3.30 -20.25 -24.64
CA GLY A 73 -1.89 -20.11 -24.95
C GLY A 73 -1.05 -20.00 -23.68
N ILE A 74 0.11 -20.68 -23.66
CA ILE A 74 1.05 -20.61 -22.53
C ILE A 74 2.37 -20.07 -23.06
N PHE A 75 2.83 -18.99 -22.44
CA PHE A 75 4.02 -18.25 -22.87
C PHE A 75 5.03 -18.19 -21.73
N TYR A 76 6.27 -18.56 -22.00
CA TYR A 76 7.40 -18.33 -21.13
C TYR A 76 8.15 -17.07 -21.56
N LEU A 77 8.46 -16.19 -20.59
CA LEU A 77 9.30 -15.01 -20.82
C LEU A 77 10.48 -15.02 -19.84
N ASP A 78 11.68 -14.91 -20.36
CA ASP A 78 12.86 -14.62 -19.55
C ASP A 78 13.18 -13.12 -19.66
N PHE A 79 13.28 -12.46 -18.52
CA PHE A 79 13.69 -11.07 -18.41
C PHE A 79 15.08 -10.91 -17.78
N GLU A 80 15.82 -9.93 -18.29
CA GLU A 80 17.12 -9.52 -17.75
C GLU A 80 17.03 -8.71 -16.43
N PRO A 81 16.06 -7.78 -16.25
CA PRO A 81 15.91 -7.04 -15.00
C PRO A 81 15.74 -7.90 -13.74
N LYS A 82 16.05 -7.27 -12.59
CA LYS A 82 15.90 -7.89 -11.27
C LYS A 82 14.45 -8.10 -10.84
N ASP A 83 13.55 -7.25 -11.32
CA ASP A 83 12.11 -7.26 -11.01
C ASP A 83 11.30 -7.55 -12.27
N LEU A 84 10.06 -8.04 -12.10
CA LEU A 84 9.16 -8.37 -13.20
C LEU A 84 8.78 -7.10 -13.99
N PRO A 85 9.15 -6.97 -15.29
CA PRO A 85 8.83 -5.77 -16.06
C PRO A 85 7.37 -5.80 -16.55
N VAL A 86 6.42 -5.50 -15.66
CA VAL A 86 4.96 -5.56 -15.90
C VAL A 86 4.54 -4.76 -17.13
N VAL A 87 5.18 -3.61 -17.40
CA VAL A 87 4.90 -2.78 -18.59
C VAL A 87 5.20 -3.52 -19.89
N VAL A 88 6.30 -4.28 -19.92
CA VAL A 88 6.71 -5.09 -21.08
C VAL A 88 5.75 -6.27 -21.23
N LEU A 89 5.42 -6.95 -20.14
CA LEU A 89 4.46 -8.05 -20.12
C LEU A 89 3.07 -7.62 -20.64
N ARG A 90 2.60 -6.43 -20.24
CA ARG A 90 1.34 -5.84 -20.75
C ARG A 90 1.42 -5.50 -22.25
N ARG A 91 2.59 -5.18 -22.79
CA ARG A 91 2.77 -4.94 -24.23
C ARG A 91 2.71 -6.25 -25.01
N VAL A 92 3.39 -7.29 -24.53
CA VAL A 92 3.30 -8.65 -25.08
C VAL A 92 1.84 -9.12 -25.10
N LEU A 93 1.13 -8.98 -23.98
CA LEU A 93 -0.29 -9.31 -23.87
C LEU A 93 -1.14 -8.61 -24.95
N ARG A 94 -0.95 -7.29 -25.13
CA ARG A 94 -1.71 -6.50 -26.12
C ARG A 94 -1.44 -6.90 -27.57
N ALA A 95 -0.30 -7.54 -27.84
CA ALA A 95 0.04 -8.05 -29.17
C ALA A 95 -0.61 -9.41 -29.45
N LEU A 96 -0.86 -10.21 -28.41
CA LEU A 96 -1.39 -11.58 -28.51
C LEU A 96 -2.93 -11.65 -28.43
N VAL A 97 -3.60 -10.64 -27.88
CA VAL A 97 -5.06 -10.65 -27.66
C VAL A 97 -5.85 -10.12 -28.86
N VAL A 98 -7.00 -10.75 -29.17
CA VAL A 98 -7.95 -10.31 -30.21
C VAL A 98 -8.49 -8.91 -29.92
N ARG A 99 -8.30 -7.94 -30.82
CA ARG A 99 -8.92 -6.60 -30.72
C ARG A 99 -10.31 -6.60 -31.38
N ARG A 100 -11.36 -6.28 -30.60
CA ARG A 100 -12.78 -6.18 -31.05
C ARG A 100 -13.08 -5.22 -32.21
N ARG A 101 -12.11 -4.55 -32.84
CA ARG A 101 -12.34 -3.50 -33.87
C ARG A 101 -11.41 -3.50 -35.10
N GLN A 102 -10.56 -4.50 -35.33
CA GLN A 102 -9.74 -4.54 -36.55
C GLN A 102 -10.04 -5.77 -37.41
N SER A 103 -10.81 -5.53 -38.47
CA SER A 103 -11.06 -6.44 -39.58
C SER A 103 -9.84 -6.52 -40.51
N ALA A 104 -8.69 -6.96 -39.99
CA ALA A 104 -7.53 -7.45 -40.75
C ALA A 104 -6.39 -7.79 -39.77
N ASN A 105 -6.35 -9.03 -39.28
CA ASN A 105 -5.06 -9.57 -38.82
C ASN A 105 -4.21 -9.88 -40.07
N PRO A 106 -2.92 -9.55 -40.09
CA PRO A 106 -2.00 -10.14 -41.07
C PRO A 106 -2.12 -11.66 -40.97
N ALA A 107 -2.42 -12.30 -42.10
CA ALA A 107 -2.78 -13.71 -42.16
C ALA A 107 -1.75 -14.60 -41.45
N GLY A 108 -2.20 -15.37 -40.45
CA GLY A 108 -1.43 -16.47 -39.87
C GLY A 108 -1.13 -16.42 -38.36
N ARG A 109 -1.38 -15.30 -37.66
CA ARG A 109 -1.13 -15.25 -36.20
C ARG A 109 -2.35 -15.75 -35.40
N PRO A 110 -2.21 -16.78 -34.53
CA PRO A 110 -3.25 -17.13 -33.59
C PRO A 110 -3.48 -15.94 -32.65
N ALA A 111 -4.74 -15.61 -32.41
CA ALA A 111 -5.14 -14.53 -31.53
C ALA A 111 -6.01 -15.13 -30.43
N TRP A 112 -5.63 -14.88 -29.18
CA TRP A 112 -6.27 -15.47 -28.01
C TRP A 112 -7.29 -14.52 -27.37
N GLN A 113 -8.24 -15.08 -26.64
CA GLN A 113 -8.99 -14.28 -25.68
C GLN A 113 -8.08 -13.99 -24.47
N LEU A 114 -8.28 -12.84 -23.83
CA LEU A 114 -7.45 -12.42 -22.70
C LEU A 114 -7.38 -13.48 -21.59
N HIS A 115 -8.53 -14.05 -21.23
CA HIS A 115 -8.68 -15.03 -20.16
C HIS A 115 -8.24 -16.45 -20.57
N ASP A 116 -7.71 -16.61 -21.78
CA ASP A 116 -7.16 -17.86 -22.28
C ASP A 116 -5.63 -17.81 -22.32
N LEU A 117 -4.99 -16.79 -21.75
CA LEU A 117 -3.53 -16.66 -21.71
C LEU A 117 -2.97 -16.91 -20.31
N LEU A 118 -1.91 -17.73 -20.26
CA LEU A 118 -1.08 -17.95 -19.08
C LEU A 118 0.37 -17.59 -19.44
N PHE A 119 0.98 -16.73 -18.65
CA PHE A 119 2.39 -16.37 -18.81
C PHE A 119 3.20 -16.95 -17.66
N ILE A 120 4.40 -17.44 -17.95
CA ILE A 120 5.38 -17.88 -16.94
C ILE A 120 6.61 -17.01 -17.14
N SER A 121 6.88 -16.11 -16.20
CA SER A 121 8.01 -15.19 -16.29
C SER A 121 9.13 -15.63 -15.37
N SER A 122 10.35 -15.60 -15.88
CA SER A 122 11.58 -15.74 -15.10
C SER A 122 12.32 -14.41 -15.13
N TYR A 123 12.80 -13.93 -13.98
CA TYR A 123 13.55 -12.68 -13.86
C TYR A 123 14.47 -12.73 -12.64
N GLY A 124 15.41 -11.80 -12.49
CA GLY A 124 16.38 -11.82 -11.39
C GLY A 124 17.80 -12.26 -11.79
N GLU A 125 18.73 -12.16 -10.84
CA GLU A 125 20.15 -12.49 -11.05
C GLU A 125 20.37 -14.00 -11.24
N LYS A 126 21.46 -14.40 -11.94
CA LYS A 126 21.74 -15.80 -12.32
C LYS A 126 21.60 -16.84 -11.19
N ASN A 127 21.85 -16.45 -9.94
CA ASN A 127 21.80 -17.34 -8.77
C ASN A 127 20.53 -17.19 -7.90
N SER A 128 19.68 -16.20 -8.19
CA SER A 128 18.50 -15.85 -7.41
C SER A 128 17.37 -15.38 -8.34
N ARG A 129 16.96 -16.26 -9.25
CA ARG A 129 15.87 -15.98 -10.18
C ARG A 129 14.53 -16.28 -9.53
N ALA A 130 13.57 -15.40 -9.77
CA ALA A 130 12.17 -15.61 -9.43
C ALA A 130 11.44 -16.27 -10.60
N ILE A 131 10.42 -17.06 -10.29
CA ILE A 131 9.48 -17.61 -11.26
C ILE A 131 8.08 -17.15 -10.89
N THR A 132 7.38 -16.57 -11.85
CA THR A 132 6.00 -16.11 -11.66
C THR A 132 5.09 -16.65 -12.76
N PHE A 133 3.96 -17.19 -12.37
CA PHE A 133 2.83 -17.49 -13.25
C PHE A 133 1.89 -16.31 -13.21
N VAL A 134 1.49 -15.83 -14.38
CA VAL A 134 0.70 -14.64 -14.55
C VAL A 134 -0.52 -14.93 -15.39
N HIS A 135 -1.68 -14.54 -14.88
CA HIS A 135 -2.94 -14.61 -15.59
C HIS A 135 -3.65 -13.24 -15.57
N PHE A 136 -4.30 -12.90 -16.67
CA PHE A 136 -4.94 -11.61 -16.87
C PHE A 136 -6.46 -11.75 -16.92
N LYS A 137 -7.16 -10.87 -16.19
CA LYS A 137 -8.62 -10.77 -16.22
C LYS A 137 -9.07 -9.36 -16.60
N GLU A 138 -10.12 -9.27 -17.43
CA GLU A 138 -10.84 -8.02 -17.68
C GLU A 138 -11.50 -7.54 -16.37
N ASP A 139 -11.32 -6.24 -16.08
CA ASP A 139 -12.07 -5.54 -15.03
C ASP A 139 -13.47 -5.16 -15.54
N GLU A 140 -14.45 -5.06 -14.64
CA GLU A 140 -15.85 -4.71 -14.95
C GLU A 140 -15.98 -3.34 -15.65
N TYR A 141 -14.95 -2.49 -15.54
CA TYR A 141 -14.89 -1.15 -16.14
C TYR A 141 -14.04 -1.07 -17.42
N GLY A 142 -13.56 -2.20 -17.96
CA GLY A 142 -12.81 -2.22 -19.22
C GLY A 142 -11.43 -1.55 -19.18
N ASN A 143 -10.89 -1.30 -17.98
CA ASN A 143 -9.54 -0.80 -17.78
C ASN A 143 -8.50 -1.93 -17.89
N LEU A 144 -7.21 -1.55 -18.00
CA LEU A 144 -6.10 -2.49 -18.17
C LEU A 144 -6.20 -3.68 -17.21
N PRO A 145 -5.96 -4.91 -17.69
CA PRO A 145 -6.39 -6.11 -17.00
C PRO A 145 -5.67 -6.29 -15.67
N ALA A 146 -6.41 -6.74 -14.66
CA ALA A 146 -5.85 -7.10 -13.37
C ALA A 146 -4.80 -8.19 -13.58
N LEU A 147 -3.55 -7.87 -13.20
CA LEU A 147 -2.42 -8.79 -13.22
C LEU A 147 -2.52 -9.66 -11.97
N LYS A 148 -2.58 -10.98 -12.13
CA LYS A 148 -2.56 -11.88 -10.98
C LYS A 148 -1.39 -12.82 -11.07
N VAL A 149 -0.63 -12.91 -9.98
CA VAL A 149 0.69 -13.51 -9.97
C VAL A 149 0.75 -14.59 -8.89
N ILE A 150 1.15 -15.80 -9.28
CA ILE A 150 1.60 -16.85 -8.36
C ILE A 150 3.10 -16.99 -8.58
N GLY A 151 3.93 -16.74 -7.59
CA GLY A 151 5.36 -16.82 -7.81
C GLY A 151 6.20 -16.85 -6.55
N TRP A 152 7.45 -17.25 -6.74
CA TRP A 152 8.42 -17.44 -5.68
C TRP A 152 9.82 -17.06 -6.13
N ASP A 153 10.69 -16.78 -5.17
CA ASP A 153 12.13 -16.65 -5.33
C ASP A 153 12.91 -17.51 -4.31
N ALA A 154 14.25 -17.44 -4.37
CA ALA A 154 15.13 -18.24 -3.51
C ALA A 154 15.20 -17.77 -2.04
N GLN A 155 14.73 -16.55 -1.75
CA GLN A 155 14.73 -15.92 -0.42
C GLN A 155 13.37 -16.02 0.29
N ASP A 156 12.33 -16.47 -0.42
CA ASP A 156 11.00 -16.64 0.14
C ASP A 156 10.92 -17.65 1.28
N THR A 157 10.06 -17.31 2.24
CA THR A 157 9.83 -18.13 3.43
C THR A 157 9.18 -19.46 3.05
N PRO A 158 9.42 -20.56 3.80
CA PRO A 158 8.77 -21.84 3.55
C PRO A 158 7.24 -21.75 3.47
N LEU A 159 6.63 -20.91 4.32
CA LEU A 159 5.18 -20.71 4.36
C LEU A 159 4.62 -20.09 3.08
N HIS A 160 5.33 -19.11 2.49
CA HIS A 160 4.98 -18.52 1.20
C HIS A 160 5.04 -19.54 0.07
N ILE A 161 6.10 -20.35 0.06
CA ILE A 161 6.28 -21.39 -0.97
C ILE A 161 5.21 -22.49 -0.82
N ASP A 162 4.83 -22.87 0.41
CA ASP A 162 3.73 -23.81 0.66
C ASP A 162 2.39 -23.29 0.12
N GLN A 163 2.13 -21.99 0.22
CA GLN A 163 0.95 -21.37 -0.38
C GLN A 163 1.00 -21.43 -1.91
N CYS A 164 2.12 -21.04 -2.53
CA CYS A 164 2.30 -21.15 -3.96
C CYS A 164 2.12 -22.59 -4.46
N ILE A 165 2.60 -23.58 -3.70
CA ILE A 165 2.42 -25.01 -3.97
C ILE A 165 0.92 -25.37 -4.05
N GLN A 166 0.12 -24.93 -3.08
CA GLN A 166 -1.32 -25.22 -3.07
C GLN A 166 -2.04 -24.60 -4.27
N GLU A 167 -1.65 -23.39 -4.67
CA GLU A 167 -2.23 -22.70 -5.82
C GLU A 167 -1.80 -23.35 -7.14
N LEU A 168 -0.51 -23.69 -7.29
CA LEU A 168 0.03 -24.41 -8.44
C LEU A 168 -0.60 -25.78 -8.63
N GLY A 169 -1.02 -26.45 -7.55
CA GLY A 169 -1.75 -27.71 -7.64
C GLY A 169 -3.03 -27.64 -8.50
N ARG A 170 -3.65 -26.46 -8.62
CA ARG A 170 -4.83 -26.24 -9.49
C ARG A 170 -4.50 -26.18 -10.99
N LEU A 171 -3.21 -26.01 -11.33
CA LEU A 171 -2.70 -26.06 -12.70
C LEU A 171 -2.36 -27.50 -13.14
N ARG A 172 -2.56 -28.51 -12.28
CA ARG A 172 -2.29 -29.91 -12.66
C ARG A 172 -3.17 -30.32 -13.83
N PHE A 173 -2.56 -30.89 -14.87
CA PHE A 173 -3.26 -31.42 -16.02
C PHE A 173 -3.96 -32.73 -15.68
N ASP A 174 -5.24 -32.81 -16.06
CA ASP A 174 -6.08 -33.98 -15.87
C ASP A 174 -6.72 -34.36 -17.21
N SER A 175 -6.35 -35.53 -17.74
CA SER A 175 -6.88 -36.04 -19.01
C SER A 175 -8.36 -36.41 -18.95
N GLY A 176 -8.96 -36.49 -17.76
CA GLY A 176 -10.39 -36.71 -17.58
C GLY A 176 -11.25 -35.44 -17.70
N LEU A 177 -10.63 -34.25 -17.65
CA LEU A 177 -11.34 -32.97 -17.80
C LEU A 177 -11.39 -32.53 -19.27
N SER A 178 -12.52 -31.96 -19.68
CA SER A 178 -12.58 -31.24 -20.96
C SER A 178 -11.66 -30.01 -20.94
N PRO A 179 -11.23 -29.48 -22.10
CA PRO A 179 -10.43 -28.27 -22.14
C PRO A 179 -11.05 -27.11 -21.36
N ASP A 180 -12.36 -26.89 -21.48
CA ASP A 180 -13.05 -25.82 -20.74
C ASP A 180 -13.08 -26.03 -19.22
N GLU A 181 -13.18 -27.28 -18.76
CA GLU A 181 -13.13 -27.59 -17.32
C GLU A 181 -11.73 -27.42 -16.76
N TRP A 182 -10.71 -27.88 -17.50
CA TRP A 182 -9.33 -27.63 -17.12
C TRP A 182 -9.01 -26.13 -17.10
N ARG A 183 -9.54 -25.39 -18.08
CA ARG A 183 -9.46 -23.93 -18.13
C ARG A 183 -10.03 -23.25 -16.90
N LYS A 184 -11.22 -23.66 -16.45
CA LYS A 184 -11.81 -23.17 -15.20
C LYS A 184 -10.97 -23.56 -13.98
N SER A 185 -10.40 -24.77 -13.96
CA SER A 185 -9.54 -25.22 -12.88
C SER A 185 -8.29 -24.36 -12.74
N TRP A 186 -7.49 -24.21 -13.80
CA TRP A 186 -6.25 -23.44 -13.71
C TRP A 186 -6.49 -21.95 -13.56
N SER A 187 -7.49 -21.37 -14.23
CA SER A 187 -7.85 -19.96 -14.02
C SER A 187 -8.32 -19.69 -12.58
N SER A 188 -8.89 -20.69 -11.89
CA SER A 188 -9.22 -20.59 -10.46
C SER A 188 -8.00 -20.53 -9.54
N ALA A 189 -6.82 -20.98 -9.97
CA ALA A 189 -5.57 -20.73 -9.26
C ALA A 189 -5.29 -19.24 -9.14
N PHE A 190 -5.63 -18.51 -10.20
CA PHE A 190 -5.52 -17.06 -10.30
C PHE A 190 -6.82 -16.35 -9.92
N THR A 191 -7.88 -17.07 -9.53
CA THR A 191 -8.96 -16.40 -8.80
C THR A 191 -8.44 -16.17 -7.41
N LEU A 192 -8.14 -14.90 -7.08
CA LEU A 192 -8.27 -14.38 -5.72
C LEU A 192 -9.41 -15.16 -5.09
N ARG A 193 -9.10 -16.08 -4.18
CA ARG A 193 -10.15 -16.69 -3.38
C ARG A 193 -10.90 -15.50 -2.83
N HIS A 194 -12.23 -15.59 -2.80
CA HIS A 194 -13.10 -14.62 -2.16
C HIS A 194 -12.86 -14.54 -0.62
N ARG A 195 -11.61 -14.83 -0.18
CA ARG A 195 -11.06 -14.99 1.16
C ARG A 195 -9.58 -14.56 1.29
N GLU A 196 -8.94 -13.99 0.27
CA GLU A 196 -7.53 -13.50 0.35
C GLU A 196 -7.33 -12.07 -0.15
N ALA A 197 -8.40 -11.29 -0.27
CA ALA A 197 -8.23 -9.85 -0.08
C ALA A 197 -7.87 -9.63 1.39
N ILE A 198 -6.80 -8.88 1.66
CA ILE A 198 -6.55 -8.34 3.00
C ILE A 198 -7.87 -7.73 3.48
N SER A 199 -8.47 -8.35 4.48
CA SER A 199 -9.83 -8.07 4.92
C SER A 199 -9.90 -7.81 6.41
N THR A 200 -8.76 -7.94 7.11
CA THR A 200 -8.62 -7.60 8.51
C THR A 200 -7.57 -6.51 8.71
N SER A 201 -7.81 -5.70 9.73
CA SER A 201 -6.88 -4.68 10.24
C SER A 201 -5.45 -5.21 10.43
N LYS A 202 -5.34 -6.39 11.05
CA LYS A 202 -4.06 -7.02 11.40
C LYS A 202 -3.27 -7.49 10.17
N GLN A 203 -3.93 -8.10 9.20
CA GLN A 203 -3.28 -8.53 7.95
C GLN A 203 -2.75 -7.32 7.19
N LEU A 204 -3.56 -6.26 7.08
CA LEU A 204 -3.15 -5.03 6.42
C LEU A 204 -1.92 -4.40 7.09
N ALA A 205 -1.94 -4.33 8.43
CA ALA A 205 -0.84 -3.76 9.20
C ALA A 205 0.47 -4.57 9.02
N SER A 206 0.38 -5.90 8.99
CA SER A 206 1.52 -6.80 8.80
C SER A 206 2.13 -6.66 7.40
N GLU A 207 1.29 -6.67 6.36
CA GLU A 207 1.76 -6.54 4.98
C GLU A 207 2.35 -5.16 4.72
N LEU A 208 1.69 -4.10 5.18
CA LEU A 208 2.20 -2.74 5.04
C LEU A 208 3.53 -2.55 5.78
N ALA A 209 3.69 -3.13 6.98
CA ALA A 209 4.95 -3.13 7.72
C ALA A 209 6.08 -3.84 6.95
N MET A 210 5.79 -4.99 6.35
CA MET A 210 6.77 -5.71 5.56
C MET A 210 7.26 -4.87 4.37
N LEU A 211 6.33 -4.25 3.64
CA LEU A 211 6.62 -3.43 2.46
C LEU A 211 7.37 -2.15 2.83
N ALA A 212 6.96 -1.46 3.90
CA ALA A 212 7.70 -0.33 4.45
C ALA A 212 9.14 -0.73 4.83
N GLY A 213 9.33 -1.93 5.39
CA GLY A 213 10.66 -2.45 5.73
C GLY A 213 11.54 -2.65 4.50
N ARG A 214 10.95 -3.06 3.37
CA ARG A 214 11.65 -3.17 2.07
C ARG A 214 12.06 -1.79 1.56
N ILE A 215 11.16 -0.80 1.60
CA ILE A 215 11.45 0.59 1.21
C ILE A 215 12.64 1.13 2.03
N ARG A 216 12.61 0.98 3.36
CA ARG A 216 13.71 1.43 4.23
C ARG A 216 15.05 0.83 3.83
N ARG A 217 15.09 -0.49 3.58
CA ARG A 217 16.31 -1.19 3.15
C ARG A 217 16.82 -0.68 1.80
N ARG A 218 15.92 -0.44 0.84
CA ARG A 218 16.27 0.08 -0.50
C ARG A 218 16.83 1.49 -0.42
N ILE A 219 16.20 2.39 0.35
CA ILE A 219 16.70 3.76 0.56
C ILE A 219 18.09 3.75 1.21
N ARG A 220 18.31 2.90 2.22
CA ARG A 220 19.64 2.74 2.83
C ARG A 220 20.68 2.27 1.83
N ALA A 221 20.34 1.27 1.01
CA ALA A 221 21.25 0.76 -0.01
C ALA A 221 21.64 1.86 -1.02
N VAL A 222 20.68 2.69 -1.45
CA VAL A 222 20.95 3.82 -2.34
C VAL A 222 21.83 4.86 -1.66
N LEU A 223 21.53 5.28 -0.43
CA LEU A 223 22.36 6.26 0.30
C LEU A 223 23.83 5.81 0.42
N CYS A 224 24.09 4.51 0.60
CA CYS A 224 25.45 3.99 0.70
C CYS A 224 26.28 4.15 -0.59
N VAL A 225 25.64 4.16 -1.76
CA VAL A 225 26.34 4.14 -3.07
C VAL A 225 26.16 5.44 -3.86
N GLU A 226 25.17 6.24 -3.50
CA GLU A 226 24.81 7.47 -4.20
C GLU A 226 25.81 8.60 -3.92
N SER A 227 26.16 9.37 -4.95
CA SER A 227 27.05 10.52 -4.84
C SER A 227 26.42 11.66 -4.04
N ILE A 228 27.23 12.58 -3.51
CA ILE A 228 26.77 13.71 -2.68
C ILE A 228 25.71 14.58 -3.38
N GLN A 229 25.72 14.62 -4.72
CA GLN A 229 24.76 15.36 -5.55
C GLN A 229 23.59 14.49 -6.05
N GLY A 230 23.52 13.23 -5.63
CA GLY A 230 22.44 12.33 -5.98
C GLY A 230 21.13 12.72 -5.29
N PRO A 231 20.00 12.38 -5.92
CA PRO A 231 18.70 12.86 -5.49
C PRO A 231 18.29 12.42 -4.07
N VAL A 232 18.63 11.21 -3.62
CA VAL A 232 18.26 10.74 -2.27
C VAL A 232 19.07 11.46 -1.19
N ARG A 233 20.36 11.72 -1.42
CA ARG A 233 21.23 12.51 -0.53
C ARG A 233 20.83 13.98 -0.48
N CYS A 234 20.46 14.57 -1.60
CA CYS A 234 19.90 15.93 -1.64
C CYS A 234 18.61 16.00 -0.82
N LEU A 235 17.77 14.98 -0.94
CA LEU A 235 16.52 14.91 -0.19
C LEU A 235 16.75 14.72 1.31
N PHE A 236 17.69 13.85 1.69
CA PHE A 236 18.14 13.70 3.07
C PHE A 236 18.58 15.04 3.68
N LYS A 237 19.42 15.79 2.97
CA LYS A 237 19.87 17.12 3.43
C LYS A 237 18.72 18.11 3.57
N ALA A 238 17.80 18.15 2.62
CA ALA A 238 16.64 19.03 2.69
C ALA A 238 15.77 18.72 3.92
N CYS A 239 15.54 17.44 4.23
CA CYS A 239 14.84 17.02 5.44
C CYS A 239 15.63 17.38 6.71
N GLN A 240 16.96 17.23 6.69
CA GLN A 240 17.80 17.58 7.83
C GLN A 240 17.79 19.09 8.12
N GLU A 241 17.83 19.94 7.09
CA GLU A 241 17.83 21.39 7.23
C GLU A 241 16.46 21.96 7.60
N THR A 242 15.38 21.37 7.07
CA THR A 242 14.01 21.91 7.23
C THR A 242 13.27 21.32 8.43
N LEU A 243 13.54 20.05 8.77
CA LEU A 243 12.69 19.29 9.70
C LEU A 243 13.40 18.87 10.98
N LEU A 244 14.53 18.16 10.86
CA LEU A 244 15.21 17.53 12.00
C LEU A 244 16.72 17.66 11.83
N HIS A 245 17.35 18.59 12.54
CA HIS A 245 18.77 18.88 12.35
C HIS A 245 19.69 17.70 12.73
N ASP A 246 19.26 16.86 13.69
CA ASP A 246 19.96 15.66 14.16
C ASP A 246 19.60 14.37 13.38
N LEU A 247 19.00 14.52 12.19
CA LEU A 247 18.61 13.39 11.35
C LEU A 247 19.85 12.70 10.76
N ASP A 248 19.99 11.40 11.03
CA ASP A 248 20.98 10.53 10.39
C ASP A 248 20.37 9.74 9.22
N GLU A 249 21.21 9.09 8.41
CA GLU A 249 20.77 8.37 7.19
C GLU A 249 19.82 7.20 7.51
N ASP A 250 19.96 6.50 8.64
CA ASP A 250 19.07 5.38 9.00
C ASP A 250 17.71 5.90 9.48
N ARG A 251 17.70 6.95 10.31
CA ARG A 251 16.49 7.66 10.74
C ARG A 251 15.76 8.28 9.55
N PHE A 252 16.49 8.82 8.57
CA PHE A 252 15.90 9.34 7.35
C PHE A 252 15.25 8.23 6.51
N ALA A 253 15.95 7.12 6.26
CA ALA A 253 15.40 6.01 5.48
C ALA A 253 14.14 5.42 6.14
N ASP A 254 14.13 5.37 7.47
CA ASP A 254 12.99 4.94 8.26
C ASP A 254 11.82 5.93 8.20
N MET A 255 12.09 7.22 8.39
CA MET A 255 11.10 8.29 8.25
C MET A 255 10.48 8.28 6.84
N PHE A 256 11.28 8.11 5.80
CA PHE A 256 10.83 8.00 4.42
C PHE A 256 9.85 6.84 4.24
N ALA A 257 10.24 5.64 4.68
CA ALA A 257 9.41 4.44 4.55
C ALA A 257 8.08 4.55 5.29
N GLN A 258 8.10 5.05 6.54
CA GLN A 258 6.89 5.26 7.33
C GLN A 258 5.96 6.29 6.67
N THR A 259 6.53 7.38 6.17
CA THR A 259 5.73 8.46 5.57
C THR A 259 5.07 8.01 4.28
N VAL A 260 5.77 7.26 3.42
CA VAL A 260 5.19 6.69 2.20
C VAL A 260 4.09 5.69 2.55
N ALA A 261 4.35 4.75 3.46
CA ALA A 261 3.40 3.73 3.85
C ALA A 261 2.12 4.33 4.45
N TYR A 262 2.27 5.26 5.41
CA TYR A 262 1.14 5.92 6.05
C TYR A 262 0.39 6.87 5.10
N GLY A 263 1.12 7.63 4.28
CA GLY A 263 0.51 8.52 3.28
C GLY A 263 -0.34 7.77 2.27
N LEU A 264 0.16 6.64 1.75
CA LEU A 264 -0.58 5.78 0.83
C LEU A 264 -1.81 5.14 1.48
N PHE A 265 -1.66 4.64 2.71
CA PHE A 265 -2.78 4.07 3.46
C PHE A 265 -3.88 5.12 3.75
N SER A 266 -3.48 6.29 4.25
CA SER A 266 -4.39 7.40 4.54
C SER A 266 -5.16 7.85 3.29
N ALA A 267 -4.45 8.01 2.17
CA ALA A 267 -5.05 8.32 0.87
C ALA A 267 -6.08 7.26 0.43
N ARG A 268 -5.78 5.97 0.64
CA ARG A 268 -6.68 4.85 0.32
C ARG A 268 -7.93 4.83 1.20
N CYS A 269 -7.81 5.24 2.47
CA CYS A 269 -8.93 5.39 3.39
C CYS A 269 -9.82 6.58 3.02
N SER A 270 -9.22 7.73 2.65
CA SER A 270 -9.99 8.93 2.26
C SER A 270 -10.66 8.82 0.89
N ARG A 271 -10.12 8.00 -0.04
CA ARG A 271 -10.71 7.77 -1.37
C ARG A 271 -10.77 6.28 -1.71
N PRO A 272 -11.98 5.69 -1.82
CA PRO A 272 -12.16 4.26 -2.08
C PRO A 272 -11.61 3.73 -3.41
N ALA A 273 -11.32 4.59 -4.40
CA ALA A 273 -10.87 4.22 -5.73
C ALA A 273 -9.81 5.18 -6.30
N GLY A 274 -9.05 4.70 -7.28
CA GLY A 274 -8.14 5.53 -8.09
C GLY A 274 -6.75 5.77 -7.51
N LEU A 275 -6.30 4.99 -6.52
CA LEU A 275 -4.95 5.10 -5.96
C LEU A 275 -3.89 4.69 -7.00
N ILE A 276 -3.05 5.63 -7.40
CA ILE A 276 -1.82 5.42 -8.17
C ILE A 276 -0.68 6.21 -7.50
N ALA A 277 0.59 5.82 -7.68
CA ALA A 277 1.69 6.52 -7.02
C ALA A 277 1.74 8.01 -7.43
N GLU A 278 1.35 8.32 -8.67
CA GLU A 278 1.48 9.65 -9.26
C GLU A 278 0.42 10.67 -8.83
N ASN A 279 -0.72 10.24 -8.27
CA ASN A 279 -1.77 11.14 -7.79
C ASN A 279 -1.82 11.27 -6.26
N LEU A 280 -0.81 10.73 -5.56
CA LEU A 280 -0.85 10.62 -4.10
C LEU A 280 -0.95 11.98 -3.40
N THR A 281 -0.22 13.00 -3.87
CA THR A 281 -0.30 14.37 -3.34
C THR A 281 -1.70 14.97 -3.43
N ASP A 282 -2.46 14.56 -4.45
CA ASP A 282 -3.82 15.03 -4.72
C ASP A 282 -4.88 14.25 -3.92
N MET A 283 -4.45 13.19 -3.23
CA MET A 283 -5.29 12.30 -2.42
C MET A 283 -5.13 12.52 -0.92
N ILE A 284 -4.14 13.31 -0.48
CA ILE A 284 -3.96 13.68 0.93
C ILE A 284 -4.91 14.84 1.25
N PRO A 285 -5.73 14.75 2.31
CA PRO A 285 -6.58 15.86 2.74
C PRO A 285 -5.79 17.14 3.00
N GLU A 286 -6.36 18.31 2.66
CA GLU A 286 -5.70 19.60 2.88
C GLU A 286 -5.35 19.86 4.35
N SER A 287 -6.11 19.27 5.27
CA SER A 287 -5.83 19.30 6.72
C SER A 287 -4.49 18.68 7.14
N ASN A 288 -3.81 17.92 6.28
CA ASN A 288 -2.51 17.33 6.56
C ASN A 288 -1.40 17.98 5.72
N LEU A 289 -1.17 19.28 5.93
CA LEU A 289 -0.16 20.07 5.23
C LEU A 289 1.23 19.43 5.32
N PHE A 290 1.61 18.91 6.49
CA PHE A 290 2.93 18.32 6.70
C PHE A 290 3.18 17.11 5.79
N LEU A 291 2.28 16.12 5.79
CA LEU A 291 2.43 14.95 4.90
C LEU A 291 2.35 15.36 3.44
N ARG A 292 1.48 16.32 3.10
CA ARG A 292 1.34 16.83 1.73
C ARG A 292 2.62 17.51 1.26
N GLU A 293 3.22 18.38 2.05
CA GLU A 293 4.46 19.09 1.72
C GLU A 293 5.66 18.14 1.65
N LEU A 294 5.79 17.24 2.63
CA LEU A 294 6.88 16.27 2.68
C LEU A 294 6.76 15.27 1.52
N LEU A 295 5.57 14.73 1.24
CA LEU A 295 5.36 13.89 0.08
C LEU A 295 5.54 14.69 -1.22
N SER A 296 5.04 15.93 -1.32
CA SER A 296 5.28 16.77 -2.50
C SER A 296 6.77 17.04 -2.76
N THR A 297 7.57 17.14 -1.70
CA THR A 297 9.02 17.30 -1.77
C THR A 297 9.66 15.99 -2.26
N PHE A 298 9.21 14.83 -1.76
CA PHE A 298 9.62 13.53 -2.29
C PHE A 298 9.22 13.33 -3.76
N PHE A 299 8.00 13.73 -4.14
CA PHE A 299 7.45 13.53 -5.47
C PHE A 299 7.97 14.51 -6.52
N SER A 300 8.23 15.76 -6.15
CA SER A 300 8.88 16.74 -7.03
C SER A 300 10.31 16.32 -7.36
N VAL A 301 10.99 15.63 -6.44
CA VAL A 301 12.30 15.03 -6.67
C VAL A 301 12.21 13.70 -7.45
N GLY A 302 11.07 12.98 -7.43
CA GLY A 302 10.91 11.62 -7.99
C GLY A 302 9.81 11.30 -9.01
N GLY A 303 9.11 12.27 -9.62
CA GLY A 303 8.05 11.98 -10.62
C GLY A 303 8.52 11.75 -12.06
N LYS A 304 7.62 11.77 -13.06
CA LYS A 304 7.90 11.70 -14.52
C LYS A 304 8.87 12.77 -15.06
N LYS A 305 9.23 13.77 -14.24
CA LYS A 305 10.28 14.79 -14.46
C LYS A 305 11.35 14.82 -13.36
N GLY A 306 11.22 13.97 -12.33
CA GLY A 306 12.13 13.81 -11.21
C GLY A 306 13.27 12.83 -11.52
N LYS A 307 14.28 12.82 -10.66
CA LYS A 307 15.52 12.02 -10.79
C LYS A 307 15.45 10.65 -10.09
N ILE A 308 14.33 10.34 -9.42
CA ILE A 308 14.12 9.13 -8.63
C ILE A 308 13.06 8.26 -9.31
N ASP A 309 13.29 6.95 -9.41
CA ASP A 309 12.29 5.99 -9.89
C ASP A 309 11.56 5.35 -8.69
N PHE A 310 10.23 5.47 -8.61
CA PHE A 310 9.45 4.91 -7.50
C PHE A 310 9.36 3.39 -7.51
N ASP A 311 9.55 2.76 -8.67
CA ASP A 311 9.68 1.32 -8.78
C ASP A 311 10.96 0.84 -8.08
N GLU A 312 12.05 1.61 -8.19
CA GLU A 312 13.35 1.30 -7.57
C GLU A 312 13.21 1.14 -6.05
N PHE A 313 12.33 1.93 -5.42
CA PHE A 313 12.11 1.90 -3.98
C PHE A 313 11.01 0.94 -3.51
N GLY A 314 10.23 0.35 -4.42
CA GLY A 314 9.15 -0.59 -4.05
C GLY A 314 7.88 0.12 -3.56
N ILE A 315 7.66 1.36 -3.99
CA ILE A 315 6.44 2.13 -3.63
C ILE A 315 5.23 1.56 -4.36
N ASN A 316 5.40 1.08 -5.60
CA ASN A 316 4.31 0.48 -6.36
C ASN A 316 3.79 -0.81 -5.73
N ASP A 317 4.62 -1.60 -5.04
CA ASP A 317 4.19 -2.77 -4.28
C ASP A 317 3.17 -2.38 -3.19
N VAL A 318 3.37 -1.23 -2.53
CA VAL A 318 2.44 -0.71 -1.52
C VAL A 318 1.14 -0.25 -2.17
N VAL A 319 1.21 0.42 -3.32
CA VAL A 319 0.04 0.88 -4.07
C VAL A 319 -0.81 -0.31 -4.53
N GLU A 320 -0.19 -1.35 -5.08
CA GLU A 320 -0.88 -2.56 -5.54
C GLU A 320 -1.54 -3.31 -4.37
N MET A 321 -0.80 -3.52 -3.27
CA MET A 321 -1.35 -4.16 -2.07
C MET A 321 -2.58 -3.41 -1.52
N LEU A 322 -2.51 -2.07 -1.42
CA LEU A 322 -3.62 -1.25 -0.93
C LEU A 322 -4.81 -1.18 -1.91
N ARG A 323 -4.55 -1.29 -3.21
CA ARG A 323 -5.60 -1.35 -4.24
C ARG A 323 -6.36 -2.66 -4.14
N ASP A 324 -5.65 -3.77 -3.92
CA ASP A 324 -6.21 -5.13 -3.90
C ASP A 324 -6.80 -5.51 -2.54
N ALA A 325 -6.49 -4.76 -1.48
CA ALA A 325 -7.09 -4.92 -0.16
C ALA A 325 -8.61 -4.63 -0.17
N ASN A 326 -9.38 -5.47 0.53
CA ASN A 326 -10.81 -5.22 0.77
C ASN A 326 -10.96 -4.22 1.92
N MET A 327 -10.80 -2.94 1.57
CA MET A 327 -10.83 -1.86 2.55
C MET A 327 -12.16 -1.76 3.30
N ASP A 328 -13.28 -2.12 2.68
CA ASP A 328 -14.57 -2.15 3.38
C ASP A 328 -14.60 -3.22 4.48
N ALA A 329 -14.00 -4.39 4.23
CA ALA A 329 -13.88 -5.43 5.25
C ALA A 329 -12.87 -5.04 6.34
N VAL A 330 -11.74 -4.44 5.96
CA VAL A 330 -10.74 -3.94 6.90
C VAL A 330 -11.36 -2.90 7.84
N LEU A 331 -12.06 -1.89 7.29
CA LEU A 331 -12.71 -0.83 8.06
C LEU A 331 -13.86 -1.35 8.94
N ARG A 332 -14.58 -2.39 8.50
CA ARG A 332 -15.58 -3.07 9.35
C ARG A 332 -14.95 -3.85 10.51
N ASP A 333 -13.89 -4.63 10.26
CA ASP A 333 -13.12 -5.34 11.31
C ASP A 333 -12.52 -4.35 12.34
N PHE A 334 -12.27 -3.10 11.94
CA PHE A 334 -11.93 -2.01 12.85
C PHE A 334 -13.12 -1.55 13.72
N GLY A 335 -14.25 -1.21 13.08
CA GLY A 335 -15.43 -0.69 13.78
C GLY A 335 -16.04 -1.67 14.79
N ASP A 336 -15.98 -2.98 14.50
CA ASP A 336 -16.49 -4.02 15.40
C ASP A 336 -15.66 -4.17 16.69
N ARG A 337 -14.37 -3.84 16.64
CA ARG A 337 -13.47 -3.94 17.80
C ARG A 337 -13.50 -2.69 18.68
N ASN A 338 -13.56 -1.51 18.07
CA ASN A 338 -13.56 -0.21 18.77
C ASN A 338 -14.49 0.80 18.05
N PRO A 339 -15.80 0.81 18.35
CA PRO A 339 -16.81 1.61 17.63
C PRO A 339 -16.69 3.14 17.77
N HIS A 340 -15.84 3.61 18.69
CA HIS A 340 -15.77 5.02 19.09
C HIS A 340 -14.43 5.69 18.75
N GLU A 341 -13.56 5.01 17.98
CA GLU A 341 -12.21 5.49 17.68
C GLU A 341 -11.99 5.60 16.16
N ASP A 342 -11.09 6.50 15.73
CA ASP A 342 -10.76 6.68 14.32
C ASP A 342 -9.99 5.44 13.79
N PRO A 343 -10.51 4.73 12.77
CA PRO A 343 -9.89 3.53 12.22
C PRO A 343 -8.46 3.76 11.68
N VAL A 344 -8.15 4.96 11.19
CA VAL A 344 -6.84 5.31 10.63
C VAL A 344 -5.79 5.44 11.73
N ILE A 345 -6.15 6.03 12.88
CA ILE A 345 -5.24 6.24 14.02
C ILE A 345 -4.87 4.90 14.66
N HIS A 346 -5.83 3.99 14.88
CA HIS A 346 -5.52 2.68 15.46
C HIS A 346 -4.84 1.73 14.49
N PHE A 347 -5.14 1.81 13.18
CA PHE A 347 -4.36 1.10 12.19
C PHE A 347 -2.88 1.47 12.30
N TYR A 348 -2.58 2.76 12.42
CA TYR A 348 -1.21 3.23 12.52
C TYR A 348 -0.47 2.64 13.73
N GLU A 349 -1.13 2.45 14.86
CA GLU A 349 -0.54 1.75 16.01
C GLU A 349 -0.25 0.27 15.74
N GLY A 350 -1.20 -0.42 15.09
CA GLY A 350 -1.07 -1.81 14.70
C GLY A 350 0.10 -1.99 13.72
N PHE A 351 0.19 -1.10 12.74
CA PHE A 351 1.29 -1.00 11.79
C PHE A 351 2.62 -0.75 12.50
N LEU A 352 2.74 0.28 13.34
CA LEU A 352 3.99 0.61 14.04
C LEU A 352 4.47 -0.56 14.91
N LYS A 353 3.54 -1.30 15.53
CA LYS A 353 3.87 -2.50 16.30
C LYS A 353 4.48 -3.61 15.44
N GLN A 354 4.02 -3.78 14.19
CA GLN A 354 4.55 -4.79 13.26
C GLN A 354 5.82 -4.30 12.55
N TYR A 355 5.92 -2.99 12.30
CA TYR A 355 6.99 -2.38 11.52
C TYR A 355 8.27 -2.16 12.33
N ASP A 356 8.17 -1.59 13.54
CA ASP A 356 9.33 -1.33 14.39
C ASP A 356 8.94 -1.28 15.88
N ALA A 357 8.83 -2.46 16.49
CA ALA A 357 8.44 -2.62 17.89
C ALA A 357 9.42 -1.96 18.88
N ASP A 358 10.71 -1.88 18.55
CA ASP A 358 11.75 -1.27 19.38
C ASP A 358 11.76 0.25 19.26
N GLN A 359 11.53 0.81 18.06
CA GLN A 359 11.36 2.25 17.91
C GLN A 359 10.05 2.76 18.52
N LYS A 360 8.98 1.94 18.61
CA LYS A 360 7.74 2.32 19.32
C LYS A 360 8.02 2.74 20.77
N ILE A 361 8.86 1.98 21.46
CA ILE A 361 9.25 2.24 22.87
C ILE A 361 10.16 3.47 22.94
N ARG A 362 11.10 3.63 21.99
CA ARG A 362 12.05 4.75 21.98
C ARG A 362 11.45 6.09 21.54
N ARG A 363 10.46 6.07 20.65
CA ARG A 363 9.76 7.27 20.14
C ARG A 363 8.60 7.73 21.03
N GLY A 364 8.28 6.98 22.08
CA GLY A 364 7.23 7.36 23.04
C GLY A 364 5.82 7.46 22.43
N ALA A 365 5.58 6.80 21.29
CA ALA A 365 4.29 6.81 20.61
C ALA A 365 3.29 5.92 21.38
N PHE A 366 2.81 6.44 22.50
CA PHE A 366 1.80 5.83 23.36
C PHE A 366 0.47 6.52 23.10
N TYR A 367 -0.51 5.77 22.62
CA TYR A 367 -1.88 6.23 22.58
C TYR A 367 -2.42 6.27 24.00
N THR A 368 -2.92 7.42 24.42
CA THR A 368 -3.58 7.57 25.72
C THR A 368 -5.02 7.09 25.57
N PRO A 369 -5.47 6.05 26.31
CA PRO A 369 -6.82 5.52 26.17
C PRO A 369 -7.88 6.61 26.37
N ARG A 370 -8.89 6.65 25.48
CA ARG A 370 -9.95 7.67 25.52
C ARG A 370 -10.62 7.83 26.89
N PRO A 371 -10.90 6.77 27.69
CA PRO A 371 -11.45 6.94 29.03
C PRO A 371 -10.55 7.75 29.97
N VAL A 372 -9.22 7.61 29.85
CA VAL A 372 -8.25 8.37 30.64
C VAL A 372 -8.22 9.83 30.19
N VAL A 373 -8.19 10.06 28.88
CA VAL A 373 -8.26 11.41 28.30
C VAL A 373 -9.54 12.12 28.75
N SER A 374 -10.70 11.48 28.56
CA SER A 374 -12.01 12.00 28.95
C SER A 374 -12.07 12.32 30.45
N PHE A 375 -11.53 11.45 31.30
CA PHE A 375 -11.46 11.71 32.74
C PHE A 375 -10.64 12.97 33.06
N ILE A 376 -9.45 13.12 32.46
CA ILE A 376 -8.59 14.29 32.69
C ILE A 376 -9.27 15.57 32.19
N VAL A 377 -9.76 15.57 30.94
CA VAL A 377 -10.39 16.74 30.32
C VAL A 377 -11.63 17.19 31.11
N ARG A 378 -12.51 16.25 31.49
CA ARG A 378 -13.69 16.55 32.33
C ARG A 378 -13.31 17.02 33.73
N SER A 379 -12.23 16.49 34.31
CA SER A 379 -11.75 16.94 35.62
C SER A 379 -11.27 18.39 35.57
N VAL A 380 -10.51 18.77 34.53
CA VAL A 380 -10.09 20.17 34.32
C VAL A 380 -11.31 21.06 34.09
N HIS A 381 -12.27 20.63 33.27
CA HIS A 381 -13.52 21.36 33.05
C HIS A 381 -14.29 21.60 34.35
N GLU A 382 -14.41 20.59 35.21
CA GLU A 382 -15.06 20.71 36.52
C GLU A 382 -14.31 21.61 37.51
N ILE A 383 -12.97 21.57 37.51
CA ILE A 383 -12.13 22.46 38.33
C ILE A 383 -12.35 23.93 37.94
N LEU A 384 -12.36 24.23 36.63
CA LEU A 384 -12.64 25.60 36.15
C LEU A 384 -14.02 26.10 36.61
N ARG A 385 -15.02 25.22 36.64
CA ARG A 385 -16.37 25.57 37.11
C ARG A 385 -16.44 25.80 38.61
N LYS A 386 -15.86 24.89 39.40
CA LYS A 386 -15.99 24.89 40.86
C LYS A 386 -15.04 25.86 41.56
N ASP A 387 -13.77 25.84 41.15
CA ASP A 387 -12.70 26.53 41.87
C ASP A 387 -12.46 27.93 41.31
N PHE A 388 -12.66 28.13 40.00
CA PHE A 388 -12.46 29.43 39.34
C PHE A 388 -13.76 30.19 39.08
N GLY A 389 -14.92 29.53 39.21
CA GLY A 389 -16.24 30.15 39.01
C GLY A 389 -16.62 30.34 37.54
N LEU A 390 -15.89 29.70 36.61
CA LEU A 390 -16.12 29.80 35.17
C LEU A 390 -17.27 28.86 34.77
N LYS A 391 -18.48 29.40 34.62
CA LYS A 391 -19.72 28.63 34.43
C LYS A 391 -19.60 27.59 33.31
N TYR A 392 -18.92 27.94 32.22
CA TYR A 392 -18.79 27.09 31.02
C TYR A 392 -17.46 26.31 30.98
N GLY A 393 -16.67 26.35 32.06
CA GLY A 393 -15.43 25.58 32.19
C GLY A 393 -14.45 25.87 31.06
N LEU A 394 -14.10 24.84 30.30
CA LEU A 394 -13.20 24.95 29.13
C LEU A 394 -13.76 25.82 27.98
N ALA A 395 -15.08 26.03 27.92
CA ALA A 395 -15.73 26.84 26.90
C ALA A 395 -15.91 28.31 27.33
N ASP A 396 -15.34 28.71 28.47
CA ASP A 396 -15.53 30.05 29.01
C ASP A 396 -14.60 31.06 28.33
N THR A 397 -15.18 32.16 27.85
CA THR A 397 -14.46 33.25 27.16
C THR A 397 -14.08 34.40 28.08
N THR A 398 -14.27 34.25 29.40
CA THR A 398 -13.90 35.25 30.41
C THR A 398 -12.44 35.68 30.23
N THR A 399 -12.21 36.98 30.26
CA THR A 399 -10.90 37.60 30.07
C THR A 399 -10.13 37.74 31.38
N TRP A 400 -8.82 37.95 31.30
CA TRP A 400 -7.99 38.26 32.48
C TRP A 400 -8.49 39.49 33.26
N GLY A 401 -9.02 40.50 32.56
CA GLY A 401 -9.59 41.70 33.16
C GLY A 401 -10.83 41.40 34.02
N GLU A 402 -11.72 40.53 33.53
CA GLU A 402 -12.92 40.10 34.25
C GLU A 402 -12.57 39.21 35.45
N MET A 403 -11.56 38.34 35.31
CA MET A 403 -11.08 37.51 36.42
C MET A 403 -10.55 38.33 37.60
N LEU A 404 -9.88 39.46 37.34
CA LEU A 404 -9.42 40.37 38.41
C LEU A 404 -10.57 41.01 39.19
N ILE A 405 -11.74 41.19 38.58
CA ILE A 405 -12.92 41.74 39.25
C ILE A 405 -13.46 40.72 40.25
N GLN A 406 -13.47 39.43 39.86
CA GLN A 406 -13.97 38.33 40.67
C GLN A 406 -12.95 37.86 41.73
N HIS A 407 -11.65 37.90 41.41
CA HIS A 407 -10.56 37.39 42.23
C HIS A 407 -9.49 38.47 42.45
N LYS A 408 -9.69 39.31 43.47
CA LYS A 408 -8.85 40.49 43.73
C LYS A 408 -7.39 40.20 44.06
N ASP A 409 -7.08 38.98 44.50
CA ASP A 409 -5.73 38.55 44.86
C ASP A 409 -4.91 38.05 43.64
N MET A 410 -5.57 37.89 42.48
CA MET A 410 -4.93 37.45 41.25
C MET A 410 -4.09 38.57 40.61
N LYS A 411 -2.97 38.22 39.99
CA LYS A 411 -2.11 39.15 39.24
C LYS A 411 -1.98 38.67 37.80
N ILE A 412 -2.03 39.62 36.87
CA ILE A 412 -1.80 39.31 35.45
C ILE A 412 -0.30 39.05 35.23
N PRO A 413 0.07 37.92 34.59
CA PRO A 413 1.45 37.63 34.23
C PRO A 413 2.05 38.68 33.29
N GLU A 414 3.37 38.84 33.32
CA GLU A 414 4.06 39.72 32.37
C GLU A 414 3.77 39.29 30.92
N ARG A 415 3.53 40.28 30.03
CA ARG A 415 3.21 40.12 28.61
C ARG A 415 1.79 39.61 28.29
N ILE A 416 0.89 39.51 29.26
CA ILE A 416 -0.52 39.18 29.04
C ILE A 416 -1.39 40.45 29.08
N SER A 417 -2.28 40.60 28.10
CA SER A 417 -3.25 41.71 28.07
C SER A 417 -4.50 41.38 28.91
N LYS A 418 -5.17 42.42 29.43
CA LYS A 418 -6.44 42.28 30.16
C LYS A 418 -7.55 41.68 29.30
N ASP A 419 -7.54 41.95 28.00
CA ASP A 419 -8.58 41.51 27.06
C ASP A 419 -8.33 40.08 26.54
N MET A 420 -7.20 39.46 26.92
CA MET A 420 -6.89 38.10 26.52
C MET A 420 -7.81 37.11 27.27
N PRO A 421 -8.32 36.05 26.60
CA PRO A 421 -9.03 34.97 27.26
C PRO A 421 -8.21 34.37 28.41
N PHE A 422 -8.85 34.14 29.54
CA PHE A 422 -8.21 33.55 30.72
C PHE A 422 -7.89 32.07 30.50
N VAL A 423 -8.81 31.33 29.88
CA VAL A 423 -8.64 29.90 29.57
C VAL A 423 -7.86 29.78 28.26
N GLN A 424 -6.66 29.20 28.35
CA GLN A 424 -5.82 28.86 27.20
C GLN A 424 -5.41 27.39 27.31
N ILE A 425 -5.55 26.65 26.22
CA ILE A 425 -5.35 25.20 26.18
C ILE A 425 -4.13 24.92 25.30
N LEU A 426 -3.16 24.22 25.87
CA LEU A 426 -1.94 23.80 25.17
C LEU A 426 -1.71 22.33 25.49
N ASP A 427 -1.48 21.54 24.46
CA ASP A 427 -0.94 20.19 24.58
C ASP A 427 0.50 20.18 24.03
N PRO A 428 1.53 20.28 24.90
CA PRO A 428 2.92 20.31 24.47
C PRO A 428 3.40 19.00 23.83
N ALA A 429 2.68 17.89 24.07
CA ALA A 429 3.02 16.56 23.61
C ALA A 429 1.82 15.95 22.87
N VAL A 430 1.28 16.71 21.93
CA VAL A 430 -0.02 16.47 21.28
C VAL A 430 -0.20 15.07 20.69
N GLY A 431 0.87 14.43 20.23
CA GLY A 431 0.81 13.07 19.69
C GLY A 431 -0.26 12.94 18.60
N THR A 432 -1.24 12.06 18.82
CA THR A 432 -2.40 11.85 17.91
C THR A 432 -3.49 12.91 18.04
N GLY A 433 -3.34 13.90 18.92
CA GLY A 433 -4.31 14.98 19.14
C GLY A 433 -5.49 14.61 20.05
N THR A 434 -5.46 13.45 20.69
CA THR A 434 -6.61 12.90 21.43
C THR A 434 -7.13 13.84 22.53
N PHE A 435 -6.24 14.54 23.24
CA PHE A 435 -6.65 15.53 24.24
C PHE A 435 -7.39 16.72 23.62
N LEU A 436 -6.87 17.28 22.53
CA LEU A 436 -7.49 18.42 21.86
C LEU A 436 -8.85 18.06 21.25
N VAL A 437 -8.98 16.86 20.68
CA VAL A 437 -10.27 16.36 20.16
C VAL A 437 -11.31 16.28 21.29
N GLU A 438 -10.97 15.65 22.41
CA GLU A 438 -11.90 15.52 23.55
C GLU A 438 -12.24 16.89 24.17
N VAL A 439 -11.29 17.83 24.19
CA VAL A 439 -11.52 19.22 24.60
C VAL A 439 -12.53 19.90 23.69
N ILE A 440 -12.35 19.80 22.36
CA ILE A 440 -13.26 20.40 21.37
C ILE A 440 -14.66 19.79 21.50
N ASP A 441 -14.76 18.46 21.62
CA ASP A 441 -16.02 17.76 21.83
C ASP A 441 -16.74 18.25 23.09
N LEU A 442 -16.03 18.39 24.21
CA LEU A 442 -16.61 18.87 25.46
C LEU A 442 -17.04 20.33 25.39
N ILE A 443 -16.26 21.19 24.73
CA ILE A 443 -16.62 22.59 24.47
C ILE A 443 -17.88 22.64 23.60
N TYR A 444 -17.94 21.87 22.52
CA TYR A 444 -19.11 21.78 21.65
C TYR A 444 -20.36 21.36 22.42
N MET A 445 -20.28 20.27 23.20
CA MET A 445 -21.41 19.80 24.01
C MET A 445 -21.90 20.87 24.99
N THR A 446 -20.97 21.55 25.67
CA THR A 446 -21.30 22.61 26.65
C THR A 446 -22.02 23.78 25.99
N MET A 447 -21.54 24.22 24.82
CA MET A 447 -22.10 25.37 24.11
C MET A 447 -23.40 25.01 23.39
N ALA A 448 -23.50 23.81 22.81
CA ALA A 448 -24.73 23.30 22.23
C ALA A 448 -25.85 23.24 23.27
N GLU A 449 -25.59 22.71 24.46
CA GLU A 449 -26.56 22.71 25.56
C GLU A 449 -26.99 24.13 25.96
N LYS A 450 -26.03 25.06 26.05
CA LYS A 450 -26.33 26.47 26.34
C LYS A 450 -27.27 27.07 25.30
N TRP A 451 -26.95 26.93 24.01
CA TRP A 451 -27.70 27.55 22.93
C TRP A 451 -29.06 26.90 22.69
N ASP A 452 -29.15 25.58 22.87
CA ASP A 452 -30.43 24.86 22.82
C ASP A 452 -31.38 25.35 23.92
N ASN A 453 -30.86 25.53 25.15
CA ASN A 453 -31.62 26.14 26.25
C ASN A 453 -31.99 27.62 26.00
N GLU A 454 -31.24 28.33 25.16
CA GLU A 454 -31.54 29.69 24.72
C GLU A 454 -32.47 29.73 23.48
N GLY A 455 -32.84 28.56 22.92
CA GLY A 455 -33.67 28.45 21.72
C GLY A 455 -32.98 28.94 20.44
N LYS A 456 -31.65 28.90 20.39
CA LYS A 456 -30.83 29.36 19.24
C LYS A 456 -30.43 28.22 18.33
N ASP A 457 -30.12 28.55 17.08
CA ASP A 457 -29.51 27.59 16.15
C ASP A 457 -28.07 27.28 16.58
N VAL A 458 -27.85 26.05 17.04
CA VAL A 458 -26.56 25.57 17.53
C VAL A 458 -25.47 25.65 16.45
N LYS A 459 -25.82 25.41 15.17
CA LYS A 459 -24.84 25.36 14.09
C LYS A 459 -24.38 26.76 13.71
N GLU A 460 -25.29 27.72 13.61
CA GLU A 460 -24.95 29.13 13.36
C GLU A 460 -24.10 29.69 14.51
N CYS A 461 -24.54 29.48 15.76
CA CYS A 461 -23.80 29.94 16.94
C CYS A 461 -22.43 29.28 17.08
N TRP A 462 -22.29 28.01 16.71
CA TRP A 462 -21.00 27.32 16.72
C TRP A 462 -20.01 27.93 15.72
N ASN A 463 -20.47 28.25 14.50
CA ASN A 463 -19.63 28.89 13.49
C ASN A 463 -19.19 30.30 13.92
N ASP A 464 -20.02 31.02 14.66
CA ASP A 464 -19.64 32.33 15.23
C ASP A 464 -18.66 32.20 16.41
N TYR A 465 -18.77 31.12 17.18
CA TYR A 465 -17.91 30.85 18.34
C TYR A 465 -16.52 30.33 17.95
N VAL A 466 -16.42 29.58 16.85
CA VAL A 466 -15.17 29.04 16.29
C VAL A 466 -14.83 29.80 14.99
N PRO A 467 -14.12 30.95 15.09
CA PRO A 467 -13.85 31.83 13.95
C PRO A 467 -12.92 31.25 12.89
#